data_AF-A0A3A0G4E3-F1
#
_entry.id   AF-A0A3A0G4E3-F1
#
_cell.length_a   1.000
_cell.length_b   1.000
_cell.length_c   1.000
_cell.angle_alpha   90.00
_cell.angle_beta   90.00
_cell.angle_gamma   90.00
#
_symmetry.space_group_name_H-M   'P 1'
#
loop_
_entity.id
_entity.type
_entity.pdbx_description
1 polymer ?
#
loop_
_entity_poly.entity_id
_entity_poly.type
_entity_poly.pdbx_seq_one_letter_code
_entity_poly.pdbx_strand_id
1 'polypeptide(L)'
;DSPSPSPRTAGAPSESSAAEDRPDPFIEALEGGGSGKPFKSPERAHPAAATDADESARIQELASKFSGQAAELSPKGDLVHYVTYPGETLSNIARWYTFERDNAARIARINDLKNPDQLSPGDTIVIPAYMLKNKVRLSEQALKELQTIAARH
;
A
#
# COMPACT_ATOMS: atom_id res chain seq x y z
N ASP A 1 -21.26 53.23 -15.95
CA ASP A 1 -22.05 54.06 -15.04
C ASP A 1 -21.83 53.52 -13.63
N SER A 2 -20.98 54.19 -12.86
CA SER A 2 -20.74 53.88 -11.44
C SER A 2 -21.34 55.00 -10.62
N PRO A 3 -22.18 54.68 -9.63
CA PRO A 3 -22.39 55.57 -8.50
C PRO A 3 -21.95 54.91 -7.18
N SER A 4 -20.84 55.45 -6.67
CA SER A 4 -20.54 55.94 -5.32
C SER A 4 -21.00 55.26 -4.01
N PRO A 5 -20.24 55.51 -2.92
CA PRO A 5 -20.23 54.76 -1.67
C PRO A 5 -21.03 55.44 -0.53
N SER A 6 -21.17 54.75 0.60
CA SER A 6 -21.52 55.37 1.88
C SER A 6 -20.92 54.61 3.07
N PRO A 7 -20.13 55.28 3.94
CA PRO A 7 -19.69 54.77 5.23
C PRO A 7 -20.51 55.38 6.39
N ARG A 8 -20.80 54.60 7.44
CA ARG A 8 -21.27 55.07 8.75
C ARG A 8 -20.65 54.16 9.83
N THR A 9 -19.63 54.58 10.57
CA THR A 9 -19.56 55.52 11.72
C THR A 9 -19.83 54.85 13.08
N ALA A 10 -18.80 54.93 13.94
CA ALA A 10 -18.78 54.93 15.41
C ALA A 10 -19.32 53.67 16.14
N GLY A 11 -18.73 53.19 17.23
CA GLY A 11 -17.74 53.75 18.14
C GLY A 11 -18.02 53.12 19.52
N ALA A 12 -16.98 52.62 20.18
CA ALA A 12 -17.03 52.26 21.59
C ALA A 12 -15.64 52.54 22.19
N PRO A 13 -15.52 53.44 23.18
CA PRO A 13 -14.29 53.64 23.92
C PRO A 13 -14.37 53.04 25.34
N SER A 14 -13.17 52.99 25.95
CA SER A 14 -12.89 52.99 27.39
C SER A 14 -13.05 51.66 28.14
N GLU A 15 -12.17 51.25 29.05
CA GLU A 15 -10.81 51.63 29.48
C GLU A 15 -10.46 50.68 30.64
N SER A 16 -9.23 50.81 31.16
CA SER A 16 -8.78 50.39 32.50
C SER A 16 -8.26 48.96 32.59
N SER A 17 -6.95 48.74 32.62
CA SER A 17 -6.02 49.00 33.73
C SER A 17 -5.70 47.70 34.45
N ALA A 18 -4.47 47.22 34.31
CA ALA A 18 -3.55 47.07 35.44
C ALA A 18 -2.27 46.37 34.93
N ALA A 19 -1.17 47.09 35.03
CA ALA A 19 0.18 46.58 34.90
C ALA A 19 0.71 46.21 36.29
N GLU A 20 1.30 45.04 36.42
CA GLU A 20 2.24 44.62 37.48
C GLU A 20 3.04 43.47 36.83
N ASP A 21 4.22 43.71 36.25
CA ASP A 21 5.53 43.90 36.90
C ASP A 21 5.74 43.03 38.15
N ARG A 22 6.28 41.81 37.97
CA ARG A 22 7.65 41.42 38.36
C ARG A 22 7.91 39.90 38.21
N PRO A 23 9.20 39.46 38.12
CA PRO A 23 9.60 38.18 37.52
C PRO A 23 10.05 37.08 38.50
N ASP A 24 9.89 35.81 38.05
CA ASP A 24 10.69 34.57 38.28
C ASP A 24 11.04 34.09 39.71
N PRO A 25 11.54 32.85 39.94
CA PRO A 25 11.49 31.60 39.16
C PRO A 25 11.08 30.39 40.05
N PHE A 26 10.32 29.44 39.52
CA PHE A 26 10.34 28.07 40.07
C PHE A 26 10.04 27.03 39.00
N ILE A 27 11.08 26.61 38.29
CA ILE A 27 11.07 25.36 37.54
C ILE A 27 11.10 24.24 38.59
N GLU A 28 9.94 23.82 39.08
CA GLU A 28 9.83 22.57 39.82
C GLU A 28 9.87 21.42 38.82
N ALA A 29 10.89 20.60 38.98
CA ALA A 29 11.04 19.32 38.33
C ALA A 29 9.79 18.46 38.56
N LEU A 30 9.17 17.99 37.47
CA LEU A 30 8.44 16.73 37.49
C LEU A 30 9.06 15.80 36.47
N GLU A 31 9.72 14.81 37.01
CA GLU A 31 10.25 13.63 36.37
C GLU A 31 9.18 12.97 35.50
N GLY A 32 9.27 13.20 34.19
CA GLY A 32 8.56 12.45 33.17
C GLY A 32 9.45 11.39 32.57
N GLY A 33 9.81 10.38 33.35
CA GLY A 33 10.39 9.13 32.84
C GLY A 33 9.42 8.47 31.87
N GLY A 34 9.58 8.76 30.59
CA GLY A 34 8.79 8.20 29.51
C GLY A 34 9.72 7.65 28.46
N SER A 35 10.31 6.50 28.79
CA SER A 35 11.04 5.61 27.88
C SER A 35 10.48 5.70 26.46
N GLY A 36 11.38 5.88 25.49
CA GLY A 36 11.04 5.86 24.08
C GLY A 36 10.14 4.66 23.80
N LYS A 37 8.86 4.93 23.60
CA LYS A 37 7.95 3.95 23.03
C LYS A 37 8.60 3.56 21.71
N PRO A 38 9.05 2.29 21.54
CA PRO A 38 9.34 1.85 20.20
C PRO A 38 8.04 2.09 19.44
N PHE A 39 8.15 2.58 18.21
CA PHE A 39 7.08 2.50 17.25
C PHE A 39 6.84 1.00 17.02
N LYS A 40 6.22 0.31 17.98
CA LYS A 40 5.43 -0.88 17.74
C LYS A 40 4.24 -0.31 16.99
N SER A 41 4.43 -0.16 15.68
CA SER A 41 3.34 -0.39 14.73
C SER A 41 2.47 -1.46 15.36
N PRO A 42 1.14 -1.32 15.41
CA PRO A 42 0.34 -2.46 15.74
C PRO A 42 0.69 -3.49 14.66
N GLU A 43 1.57 -4.42 15.01
CA GLU A 43 1.41 -5.83 14.76
C GLU A 43 0.03 -6.15 15.35
N ARG A 44 -1.00 -5.65 14.65
CA ARG A 44 -2.27 -6.30 14.55
C ARG A 44 -1.80 -7.65 14.04
N ALA A 45 -1.65 -8.59 14.96
CA ALA A 45 -1.51 -9.98 14.66
C ALA A 45 -2.69 -10.26 13.74
N HIS A 46 -2.46 -10.14 12.44
CA HIS A 46 -3.39 -10.61 11.46
C HIS A 46 -3.47 -12.09 11.76
N PRO A 47 -4.66 -12.66 12.00
CA PRO A 47 -4.83 -14.10 12.07
C PRO A 47 -4.58 -14.77 10.68
N ALA A 48 -3.64 -14.25 9.89
CA ALA A 48 -3.34 -14.61 8.50
C ALA A 48 -2.05 -15.44 8.36
N ALA A 49 -1.14 -15.44 9.34
CA ALA A 49 0.14 -16.15 9.20
C ALA A 49 -0.01 -17.69 9.05
N ALA A 50 -1.09 -18.26 9.59
CA ALA A 50 -1.39 -19.69 9.42
C ALA A 50 -2.11 -20.00 8.09
N THR A 51 -2.75 -19.01 7.46
CA THR A 51 -3.48 -19.18 6.19
C THR A 51 -2.62 -18.86 4.97
N ASP A 52 -1.67 -17.92 5.08
CA ASP A 52 -0.81 -17.49 3.96
C ASP A 52 0.22 -18.57 3.56
N ALA A 53 0.74 -19.30 4.55
CA ALA A 53 1.66 -20.42 4.30
C ALA A 53 0.98 -21.62 3.59
N ASP A 54 -0.27 -21.92 3.93
CA ASP A 54 -1.04 -22.97 3.24
C ASP A 54 -1.43 -22.52 1.82
N GLU A 55 -1.76 -21.24 1.67
CA GLU A 55 -2.10 -20.66 0.37
C GLU A 55 -0.91 -20.68 -0.60
N SER A 56 0.24 -20.17 -0.17
CA SER A 56 1.47 -20.14 -0.96
C SER A 56 1.91 -21.53 -1.40
N ALA A 57 1.77 -22.56 -0.55
CA ALA A 57 2.04 -23.94 -0.91
C ALA A 57 1.12 -24.46 -2.04
N ARG A 58 -0.18 -24.16 -1.97
CA ARG A 58 -1.15 -24.52 -3.04
C ARG A 58 -0.84 -23.79 -4.34
N ILE A 59 -0.44 -22.52 -4.27
CA ILE A 59 -0.06 -21.75 -5.46
C ILE A 59 1.25 -22.29 -6.06
N GLN A 60 2.20 -22.74 -5.24
CA GLN A 60 3.42 -23.38 -5.72
C GLN A 60 3.15 -24.72 -6.41
N GLU A 61 2.23 -25.53 -5.87
CA GLU A 61 1.76 -26.76 -6.52
C GLU A 61 1.08 -26.45 -7.86
N LEU A 62 0.21 -25.43 -7.88
CA LEU A 62 -0.44 -24.94 -9.08
C LEU A 62 0.59 -24.50 -10.13
N ALA A 63 1.60 -23.73 -9.74
CA ALA A 63 2.69 -23.32 -10.63
C ALA A 63 3.45 -24.51 -11.22
N SER A 64 3.69 -25.55 -10.40
CA SER A 64 4.35 -26.78 -10.84
C SER A 64 3.53 -27.52 -11.90
N LYS A 65 2.20 -27.57 -11.73
CA LYS A 65 1.24 -28.17 -12.68
C LYS A 65 1.19 -27.42 -14.02
N PHE A 66 1.37 -26.10 -14.01
CA PHE A 66 1.30 -25.23 -15.19
C PHE A 66 2.67 -24.83 -15.76
N SER A 67 3.76 -25.47 -15.33
CA SER A 67 5.15 -25.12 -15.66
C SER A 67 5.58 -25.24 -17.14
N GLY A 68 4.64 -25.52 -18.06
CA GLY A 68 4.91 -25.73 -19.48
C GLY A 68 5.35 -24.48 -20.26
N GLN A 69 5.16 -23.27 -19.72
CA GLN A 69 5.56 -22.01 -20.36
C GLN A 69 6.26 -21.08 -19.35
N ALA A 70 7.46 -20.64 -19.69
CA ALA A 70 8.18 -19.63 -18.92
C ALA A 70 7.65 -18.23 -19.21
N ALA A 71 7.61 -17.40 -18.18
CA ALA A 71 7.32 -15.98 -18.29
C ALA A 71 8.51 -15.22 -18.91
N GLU A 72 8.21 -14.07 -19.51
CA GLU A 72 9.22 -13.22 -20.13
C GLU A 72 10.04 -12.48 -19.08
N LEU A 73 11.37 -12.59 -19.20
CA LEU A 73 12.32 -11.88 -18.34
C LEU A 73 13.04 -10.82 -19.17
N SER A 74 13.15 -9.63 -18.60
CA SER A 74 14.00 -8.56 -19.12
C SER A 74 15.49 -8.94 -19.00
N PRO A 75 16.38 -8.26 -19.76
CA PRO A 75 17.83 -8.45 -19.62
C PRO A 75 18.38 -8.19 -18.20
N LYS A 76 17.66 -7.42 -17.39
CA LYS A 76 18.00 -7.13 -15.99
C LYS A 76 17.57 -8.25 -15.02
N GLY A 77 16.85 -9.26 -15.51
CA GLY A 77 16.29 -10.36 -14.73
C GLY A 77 14.91 -10.09 -14.16
N ASP A 78 14.37 -8.88 -14.31
CA ASP A 78 13.01 -8.53 -13.90
C ASP A 78 12.00 -9.22 -14.82
N LEU A 79 10.89 -9.70 -14.27
CA LEU A 79 9.83 -10.32 -15.04
C LEU A 79 8.89 -9.25 -15.59
N VAL A 80 8.53 -9.38 -16.87
CA VAL A 80 7.57 -8.50 -17.54
C VAL A 80 6.30 -9.31 -17.80
N HIS A 81 5.21 -8.93 -17.14
CA HIS A 81 3.92 -9.57 -17.29
C HIS A 81 2.96 -8.65 -18.04
N TYR A 82 2.37 -9.18 -19.10
CA TYR A 82 1.33 -8.50 -19.87
C TYR A 82 -0.04 -9.00 -19.44
N VAL A 83 -0.87 -8.08 -18.99
CA VAL A 83 -2.27 -8.35 -18.65
C VAL A 83 -2.99 -8.72 -19.94
N THR A 84 -3.50 -9.94 -20.01
CA THR A 84 -4.12 -10.51 -21.22
C THR A 84 -5.53 -11.02 -20.98
N TYR A 85 -5.86 -11.39 -19.75
CA TYR A 85 -7.14 -12.00 -19.41
C TYR A 85 -8.02 -11.03 -18.61
N PRO A 86 -9.34 -11.02 -18.86
CA PRO A 86 -10.27 -10.20 -18.09
C PRO A 86 -10.30 -10.66 -16.62
N GLY A 87 -10.24 -9.72 -15.69
CA GLY A 87 -10.26 -10.01 -14.26
C GLY A 87 -8.89 -10.37 -13.66
N GLU A 88 -7.80 -10.21 -14.43
CA GLU A 88 -6.47 -10.15 -13.85
C GLU A 88 -6.37 -8.92 -12.93
N THR A 89 -5.79 -9.13 -11.75
CA THR A 89 -5.58 -8.09 -10.75
C THR A 89 -4.14 -8.18 -10.27
N LEU A 90 -3.64 -7.08 -9.70
CA LEU A 90 -2.28 -7.07 -9.20
C LEU A 90 -2.07 -8.06 -8.05
N SER A 91 -3.11 -8.28 -7.24
CA SER A 91 -3.11 -9.29 -6.19
C SER A 91 -2.89 -10.71 -6.74
N ASN A 92 -3.52 -11.04 -7.87
CA ASN A 92 -3.33 -12.34 -8.53
C ASN A 92 -1.91 -12.47 -9.09
N ILE A 93 -1.41 -11.42 -9.74
CA ILE A 93 -0.05 -11.37 -10.29
C ILE A 93 0.99 -11.53 -9.17
N ALA A 94 0.83 -10.83 -8.05
CA ALA A 94 1.73 -10.91 -6.90
C ALA A 94 1.73 -12.32 -6.27
N ARG A 95 0.54 -12.90 -6.04
CA ARG A 95 0.39 -14.28 -5.55
C ARG A 95 1.07 -15.27 -6.49
N TRP A 96 0.89 -15.11 -7.80
CA TRP A 96 1.45 -16.04 -8.77
C TRP A 96 2.98 -15.98 -8.86
N TYR A 97 3.55 -14.78 -8.95
CA TYR A 97 4.99 -14.60 -9.22
C TYR A 97 5.85 -14.57 -7.96
N THR A 98 5.29 -14.15 -6.82
CA THR A 98 6.01 -13.98 -5.55
C THR A 98 5.53 -14.88 -4.42
N PHE A 99 4.44 -15.64 -4.64
CA PHE A 99 3.73 -16.46 -3.63
C PHE A 99 3.20 -15.67 -2.44
N GLU A 100 3.08 -14.35 -2.57
CA GLU A 100 2.80 -13.43 -1.48
C GLU A 100 1.86 -12.34 -2.00
N ARG A 101 0.64 -12.27 -1.46
CA ARG A 101 -0.32 -11.23 -1.87
C ARG A 101 0.16 -9.84 -1.50
N ASP A 102 0.80 -9.69 -0.34
CA ASP A 102 1.19 -8.39 0.21
C ASP A 102 2.27 -7.68 -0.63
N ASN A 103 2.92 -8.40 -1.55
CA ASN A 103 3.80 -7.81 -2.55
C ASN A 103 3.05 -6.98 -3.59
N ALA A 104 1.74 -7.14 -3.77
CA ALA A 104 0.95 -6.36 -4.73
C ALA A 104 1.11 -4.85 -4.49
N ALA A 105 1.04 -4.39 -3.23
CA ALA A 105 1.21 -2.98 -2.92
C ALA A 105 2.62 -2.46 -3.25
N ARG A 106 3.65 -3.30 -3.13
CA ARG A 106 5.02 -2.94 -3.51
C ARG A 106 5.18 -2.89 -5.02
N ILE A 107 4.66 -3.89 -5.75
CA ILE A 107 4.65 -3.93 -7.21
C ILE A 107 3.89 -2.73 -7.78
N ALA A 108 2.76 -2.33 -7.17
CA ALA A 108 1.99 -1.16 -7.59
C ALA A 108 2.82 0.12 -7.58
N ARG A 109 3.56 0.33 -6.49
CA ARG A 109 4.44 1.50 -6.31
C ARG A 109 5.60 1.51 -7.31
N ILE A 110 6.15 0.34 -7.64
CA ILE A 110 7.26 0.21 -8.61
C ILE A 110 6.79 0.53 -10.04
N ASN A 111 5.53 0.21 -10.34
CA ASN A 111 4.93 0.41 -11.67
C ASN A 111 4.10 1.70 -11.76
N ASP A 112 4.15 2.57 -10.75
CA ASP A 112 3.36 3.81 -10.66
C ASP A 112 1.85 3.61 -10.93
N LEU A 113 1.32 2.45 -10.52
CA LEU A 113 -0.09 2.12 -10.74
C LEU A 113 -0.97 2.95 -9.80
N LYS A 114 -1.89 3.72 -10.39
CA LYS A 114 -2.87 4.51 -9.63
C LYS A 114 -3.83 3.61 -8.84
N ASN A 115 -4.32 2.53 -9.47
CA ASN A 115 -5.26 1.58 -8.88
C ASN A 115 -4.78 0.13 -9.11
N PRO A 116 -4.30 -0.58 -8.07
CA PRO A 116 -3.81 -1.96 -8.22
C PRO A 116 -4.93 -2.98 -8.54
N ASP A 117 -6.18 -2.64 -8.24
CA ASP A 117 -7.36 -3.49 -8.49
C ASP A 117 -7.99 -3.25 -9.87
N GLN A 118 -7.51 -2.26 -10.63
CA GLN A 118 -8.03 -1.94 -11.97
C GLN A 118 -6.90 -2.07 -12.98
N LEU A 119 -6.67 -3.30 -13.43
CA LEU A 119 -5.79 -3.59 -14.57
C LEU A 119 -6.63 -3.78 -15.83
N SER A 120 -6.15 -3.24 -16.94
CA SER A 120 -6.75 -3.39 -18.26
C SER A 120 -5.92 -4.35 -19.13
N PRO A 121 -6.56 -5.15 -20.02
CA PRO A 121 -5.82 -5.92 -21.00
C PRO A 121 -4.91 -5.03 -21.83
N GLY A 122 -3.64 -5.41 -21.94
CA GLY A 122 -2.56 -4.62 -22.54
C GLY A 122 -1.65 -3.92 -21.53
N ASP A 123 -2.05 -3.82 -20.25
CA ASP A 123 -1.18 -3.27 -19.22
C ASP A 123 0.06 -4.14 -19.03
N THR A 124 1.19 -3.47 -18.78
CA THR A 124 2.48 -4.14 -18.55
C THR A 124 2.89 -3.94 -17.10
N ILE A 125 3.05 -5.05 -16.39
CA ILE A 125 3.46 -5.08 -14.99
C ILE A 125 4.86 -5.64 -14.89
N VAL A 126 5.78 -4.84 -14.36
CA VAL A 126 7.16 -5.25 -14.08
C VAL A 126 7.26 -5.77 -12.65
N ILE A 127 7.74 -7.01 -12.49
CA ILE A 127 7.99 -7.64 -11.20
C ILE A 127 9.50 -7.75 -11.01
N PRO A 128 10.07 -7.09 -10.01
CA PRO A 128 11.52 -7.12 -9.80
C PRO A 128 12.05 -8.52 -9.49
N ALA A 129 13.23 -8.83 -10.02
CA ALA A 129 13.87 -10.14 -9.87
C ALA A 129 14.04 -10.59 -8.40
N TYR A 130 14.29 -9.64 -7.49
CA TYR A 130 14.54 -9.94 -6.07
C TYR A 130 13.28 -10.38 -5.30
N MET A 131 12.08 -10.13 -5.84
CA MET A 131 10.81 -10.61 -5.29
C MET A 131 10.34 -11.90 -5.95
N LEU A 132 10.94 -12.26 -7.09
CA LEU A 132 10.45 -13.32 -7.95
C LEU A 132 10.73 -14.70 -7.34
N LYS A 133 9.68 -15.50 -7.19
CA LYS A 133 9.74 -16.89 -6.72
C LYS A 133 9.34 -17.88 -7.80
N ASN A 134 8.40 -17.48 -8.65
CA ASN A 134 7.88 -18.28 -9.74
C ASN A 134 8.18 -17.60 -11.08
N LYS A 135 8.67 -18.36 -12.05
CA LYS A 135 8.98 -17.88 -13.41
C LYS A 135 8.05 -18.48 -14.46
N VAL A 136 7.00 -19.19 -14.04
CA VAL A 136 5.99 -19.76 -14.92
C VAL A 136 5.03 -18.66 -15.36
N ARG A 137 4.68 -18.63 -16.64
CA ARG A 137 3.71 -17.68 -17.18
C ARG A 137 2.32 -17.90 -16.57
N LEU A 138 1.68 -16.82 -16.12
CA LEU A 138 0.28 -16.87 -15.71
C LEU A 138 -0.62 -17.15 -16.93
N SER A 139 -1.38 -18.25 -16.87
CA SER A 139 -2.35 -18.65 -17.90
C SER A 139 -3.78 -18.43 -17.40
N GLU A 140 -4.76 -18.40 -18.30
CA GLU A 140 -6.18 -18.25 -17.94
C GLU A 140 -6.64 -19.34 -16.95
N GLN A 141 -6.18 -20.59 -17.14
CA GLN A 141 -6.52 -21.71 -16.28
C GLN A 141 -5.92 -21.52 -14.88
N ALA A 142 -4.64 -21.15 -14.81
CA ALA A 142 -3.98 -20.85 -13.54
C ALA A 142 -4.63 -19.66 -12.81
N LEU A 143 -5.07 -18.63 -13.56
CA LEU A 143 -5.78 -17.49 -12.99
C LEU A 143 -7.11 -17.91 -12.34
N LYS A 144 -7.92 -18.75 -13.01
CA LYS A 144 -9.20 -19.24 -12.45
C LYS A 144 -8.99 -20.06 -11.16
N GLU A 145 -8.00 -20.94 -11.16
CA GLU A 145 -7.63 -21.71 -9.97
C GLU A 145 -7.13 -20.79 -8.85
N LEU A 146 -6.31 -19.80 -9.17
CA LEU A 146 -5.80 -18.82 -8.21
C LEU A 146 -6.92 -17.99 -7.58
N GLN A 147 -7.87 -17.54 -8.38
CA GLN A 147 -9.07 -16.84 -7.90
C GLN A 147 -9.93 -17.75 -7.01
N THR A 148 -10.00 -19.05 -7.31
CA THR A 148 -10.70 -20.04 -6.48
C THR A 148 -10.01 -20.24 -5.14
N ILE A 149 -8.68 -20.27 -5.12
CA ILE A 149 -7.89 -20.30 -3.88
C ILE A 149 -8.16 -19.02 -3.07
N ALA A 150 -8.11 -17.85 -3.73
CA ALA A 150 -8.33 -16.56 -3.08
C ALA A 150 -9.76 -16.36 -2.56
N ALA A 151 -10.78 -16.95 -3.19
CA ALA A 151 -12.18 -16.82 -2.79
C ALA A 151 -12.57 -17.69 -1.59
N ARG A 152 -11.72 -18.65 -1.19
CA ARG A 152 -11.98 -19.56 -0.07
C ARG A 152 -11.54 -19.00 1.30
N HIS A 153 -10.89 -17.84 1.33
CA HIS A 153 -10.29 -17.21 2.51
C HIS A 153 -10.75 -15.75 2.63
#